data_AF-A0A7R9F1Q5-F1
#
_entry.id   AF-A0A7R9F1Q5-F1
#
_cell.length_a   1.000
_cell.length_b   1.000
_cell.length_c   1.000
_cell.angle_alpha   90.00
_cell.angle_beta   90.00
_cell.angle_gamma   90.00
#
_symmetry.space_group_name_H-M   'P 1'
#
loop_
_entity.id
_entity.type
_entity.pdbx_description
1 polymer ?
#
loop_
_entity_poly.entity_id
_entity_poly.type
_entity_poly.pdbx_seq_one_letter_code
_entity_poly.pdbx_strand_id
1 'polypeptide(L)'
;MMANTSKSSEIIQGYKDTLKRQVEELVLRKIPRKVVELNVLLENTNKFKAMNHSDVIRTPQDPVVTEQGEEPTKKRQKKSKYNYDEEIIKNQVLVTNITFPSNKELSELISVIEPFIRQLIEDTSMLKMWISLMPKIEDGDNFGGTLQENAIGQIMMVLSEAKKFLCQISVYFEARGKIVSKVMKYPGVEDYIRAVSKLDKEERVNLWLVVCAIRNHYYSLYDYLVKYWE
;
A
#
# COMPACT_ATOMS: atom_id res chain seq x y z
N MET A 1 34.01 -7.16 -35.66
CA MET A 1 33.41 -6.25 -34.65
C MET A 1 32.36 -5.33 -35.26
N MET A 2 32.64 -4.59 -36.34
CA MET A 2 31.69 -3.63 -36.94
C MET A 2 30.34 -4.25 -37.40
N ALA A 3 30.32 -5.46 -37.95
CA ALA A 3 29.07 -6.13 -38.35
C ALA A 3 28.17 -6.52 -37.16
N ASN A 4 28.74 -6.89 -36.01
CA ASN A 4 27.98 -7.14 -34.77
C ASN A 4 27.44 -5.83 -34.18
N THR A 5 28.18 -4.73 -34.32
CA THR A 5 27.72 -3.40 -33.91
C THR A 5 26.51 -2.93 -34.74
N SER A 6 26.50 -3.20 -36.05
CA SER A 6 25.37 -2.87 -36.94
C SER A 6 24.08 -3.61 -36.54
N LYS A 7 24.18 -4.93 -36.30
CA LYS A 7 23.03 -5.75 -35.89
C LYS A 7 22.49 -5.36 -34.51
N SER A 8 23.38 -5.04 -33.56
CA SER A 8 22.97 -4.53 -32.25
C SER A 8 22.28 -3.15 -32.33
N SER A 9 22.75 -2.29 -33.24
CA SER A 9 22.13 -0.97 -33.47
C SER A 9 20.70 -1.11 -34.01
N GLU A 10 20.46 -2.02 -34.95
CA GLU A 10 19.12 -2.31 -35.49
C GLU A 10 18.16 -2.82 -34.40
N ILE A 11 18.62 -3.72 -33.53
CA ILE A 11 17.83 -4.24 -32.40
C ILE A 11 17.42 -3.12 -31.44
N ILE A 12 18.37 -2.24 -31.09
CA ILE A 12 18.10 -1.10 -30.19
C ILE A 12 17.12 -0.12 -30.84
N GLN A 13 17.26 0.15 -32.14
CA GLN A 13 16.34 1.02 -32.85
C GLN A 13 14.91 0.44 -32.87
N GLY A 14 14.76 -0.86 -33.17
CA GLY A 14 13.45 -1.52 -33.12
C GLY A 14 12.81 -1.49 -31.72
N TYR A 15 13.61 -1.57 -30.66
CA TYR A 15 13.14 -1.38 -29.29
C TYR A 15 12.65 0.07 -29.05
N LYS A 16 13.41 1.08 -29.48
CA LYS A 16 13.01 2.49 -29.37
C LYS A 16 11.68 2.77 -30.08
N ASP A 17 11.50 2.22 -31.28
CA ASP A 17 10.28 2.41 -32.08
C ASP A 17 9.08 1.73 -31.41
N THR A 18 9.28 0.52 -30.87
CA THR A 18 8.25 -0.20 -30.10
C THR A 18 7.85 0.59 -28.86
N LEU A 19 8.83 1.09 -28.11
CA LEU A 19 8.62 1.90 -26.91
C LEU A 19 7.85 3.18 -27.23
N LYS A 20 8.22 3.88 -28.31
CA LYS A 20 7.52 5.08 -28.77
C LYS A 20 6.04 4.78 -29.03
N ARG A 21 5.73 3.70 -29.76
CA ARG A 21 4.33 3.30 -30.03
C ARG A 21 3.57 2.97 -28.74
N GLN A 22 4.21 2.29 -27.79
CA GLN A 22 3.59 1.96 -26.50
C GLN A 22 3.29 3.21 -25.67
N VAL A 23 4.19 4.20 -25.70
CA VAL A 23 4.00 5.47 -25.00
C VAL A 23 2.90 6.30 -25.67
N GLU A 24 2.86 6.37 -27.00
CA GLU A 24 1.76 7.04 -27.72
C GLU A 24 0.41 6.39 -27.38
N GLU A 25 0.33 5.06 -27.36
CA GLU A 25 -0.88 4.34 -26.94
C GLU A 25 -1.24 4.64 -25.48
N LEU A 26 -0.23 4.68 -24.60
CA LEU A 26 -0.41 5.00 -23.18
C LEU A 26 -1.02 6.40 -23.03
N VAL A 27 -0.37 7.43 -23.57
CA VAL A 27 -0.75 8.83 -23.41
C VAL A 27 -2.09 9.11 -24.07
N LEU A 28 -2.28 8.72 -25.34
CA LEU A 28 -3.46 9.11 -26.11
C LEU A 28 -4.71 8.29 -25.78
N ARG A 29 -4.56 7.07 -25.23
CA ARG A 29 -5.70 6.17 -25.00
C ARG A 29 -5.80 5.66 -23.58
N LYS A 30 -4.72 5.09 -23.03
CA LYS A 30 -4.80 4.40 -21.73
C LYS A 30 -4.96 5.38 -20.57
N ILE A 31 -4.19 6.47 -20.55
CA ILE A 31 -4.26 7.45 -19.46
C ILE A 31 -5.67 8.09 -19.35
N PRO A 32 -6.28 8.64 -20.43
CA PRO A 32 -7.64 9.18 -20.35
C PRO A 32 -8.66 8.17 -19.85
N ARG A 33 -8.60 6.91 -20.34
CA ARG A 33 -9.47 5.83 -19.88
C ARG A 33 -9.27 5.55 -18.39
N LYS A 34 -8.02 5.53 -17.91
CA LYS A 34 -7.68 5.27 -16.51
C LYS A 34 -8.21 6.35 -15.58
N VAL A 35 -8.15 7.61 -16.00
CA VAL A 35 -8.73 8.74 -15.25
C VAL A 35 -10.24 8.55 -15.08
N VAL A 36 -10.95 8.16 -16.15
CA VAL A 36 -12.39 7.88 -16.09
C VAL A 36 -12.69 6.66 -15.20
N GLU A 37 -11.94 5.56 -15.38
CA GLU A 37 -12.08 4.35 -14.56
C GLU A 37 -11.92 4.65 -13.06
N LEU A 38 -10.90 5.44 -12.70
CA LEU A 38 -10.65 5.85 -11.31
C LEU A 38 -11.71 6.81 -10.79
N ASN A 39 -12.25 7.71 -11.62
CA ASN A 39 -13.40 8.54 -11.24
C ASN A 39 -14.63 7.70 -10.92
N VAL A 40 -14.95 6.75 -11.80
CA VAL A 40 -16.05 5.80 -11.59
C VAL A 40 -15.83 5.00 -10.30
N LEU A 41 -14.60 4.57 -10.02
CA LEU A 41 -14.25 3.92 -8.76
C LEU A 41 -14.47 4.85 -7.56
N LEU A 42 -14.13 6.13 -7.64
CA LEU A 42 -14.35 7.08 -6.53
C LEU A 42 -15.85 7.36 -6.30
N GLU A 43 -16.66 7.42 -7.37
CA GLU A 43 -18.09 7.71 -7.32
C GLU A 43 -18.94 6.52 -6.87
N ASN A 44 -18.64 5.32 -7.36
CA ASN A 44 -19.42 4.10 -7.09
C ASN A 44 -19.24 3.55 -5.68
N THR A 45 -18.32 4.10 -4.91
CA THR A 45 -17.80 3.38 -3.75
C THR A 45 -18.44 3.91 -2.47
N ASN A 46 -19.67 3.44 -2.23
CA ASN A 46 -20.22 3.31 -0.88
C ASN A 46 -19.23 2.59 0.06
N LYS A 47 -18.27 1.79 -0.48
CA LYS A 47 -17.20 1.15 0.31
C LYS A 47 -16.22 2.14 0.96
N PHE A 48 -16.08 3.38 0.50
CA PHE A 48 -15.29 4.40 1.20
C PHE A 48 -16.12 5.13 2.27
N LYS A 49 -17.45 5.16 2.11
CA LYS A 49 -18.41 5.86 2.99
C LYS A 49 -19.03 4.97 4.07
N ALA A 50 -19.09 3.65 3.86
CA ALA A 50 -19.73 2.71 4.77
C ALA A 50 -18.90 2.56 6.05
N MET A 51 -19.46 3.06 7.14
CA MET A 51 -18.94 2.96 8.49
C MET A 51 -19.65 1.81 9.22
N ASN A 52 -19.84 0.67 8.55
CA ASN A 52 -20.52 -0.47 9.14
C ASN A 52 -19.54 -1.20 10.06
N HIS A 53 -19.30 -0.65 11.26
CA HIS A 53 -18.69 -1.39 12.33
C HIS A 53 -19.72 -2.35 12.93
N SER A 54 -19.87 -3.51 12.31
CA SER A 54 -20.58 -4.63 12.92
C SER A 54 -19.76 -5.91 12.99
N ASP A 55 -18.45 -5.85 12.75
CA ASP A 55 -17.57 -6.90 13.26
C ASP A 55 -17.23 -6.53 14.70
N VAL A 56 -18.22 -6.76 15.55
CA VAL A 56 -18.07 -6.84 17.01
C VAL A 56 -16.80 -7.64 17.26
N ILE A 57 -15.76 -6.95 17.73
CA ILE A 57 -14.60 -7.60 18.30
C ILE A 57 -15.16 -8.35 19.51
N ARG A 58 -15.53 -9.61 19.31
CA ARG A 58 -15.89 -10.49 20.42
C ARG A 58 -14.58 -10.64 21.17
N THR A 59 -14.48 -9.96 22.30
CA THR A 59 -13.48 -10.28 23.30
C THR A 59 -13.54 -11.79 23.50
N PRO A 60 -12.40 -12.49 23.50
CA PRO A 60 -12.37 -13.86 24.00
C PRO A 60 -13.12 -13.86 25.32
N GLN A 61 -14.22 -14.61 25.41
CA GLN A 61 -14.88 -14.81 26.69
C GLN A 61 -13.84 -15.33 27.66
N ASP A 62 -13.88 -14.82 28.90
CA ASP A 62 -12.94 -15.18 29.95
C ASP A 62 -12.71 -16.70 29.93
N PRO A 63 -11.45 -17.17 30.04
CA PRO A 63 -11.20 -18.60 30.12
C PRO A 63 -12.03 -19.16 31.28
N VAL A 64 -12.96 -20.07 30.95
CA VAL A 64 -13.71 -20.82 31.95
C VAL A 64 -12.67 -21.50 32.83
N VAL A 65 -12.52 -21.01 34.06
CA VAL A 65 -11.79 -21.73 35.10
C VAL A 65 -12.63 -22.95 35.38
N THR A 66 -12.24 -24.10 34.85
CA THR A 66 -12.80 -25.38 35.28
C THR A 66 -12.31 -25.60 36.71
N GLU A 67 -13.10 -25.17 37.69
CA GLU A 67 -12.95 -25.60 39.07
C GLU A 67 -13.24 -27.11 39.12
N GLN A 68 -12.22 -27.93 38.88
CA GLN A 68 -12.22 -29.28 39.42
C GLN A 68 -11.94 -29.14 40.91
N GLY A 69 -13.03 -29.16 41.68
CA GLY A 69 -13.00 -29.01 43.12
C GLY A 69 -12.17 -30.09 43.79
N GLU A 70 -11.40 -29.64 44.78
CA GLU A 70 -11.08 -30.40 45.99
C GLU A 70 -10.63 -29.39 47.06
N GLU A 71 -11.44 -29.22 48.10
CA GLU A 71 -11.07 -28.58 49.37
C GLU A 71 -10.91 -29.69 50.44
N PRO A 72 -10.33 -29.43 51.63
CA PRO A 72 -9.24 -28.50 51.97
C PRO A 72 -8.24 -29.13 52.98
N THR A 73 -6.97 -28.69 53.04
CA THR A 73 -6.24 -28.73 54.33
C THR A 73 -5.32 -27.54 54.57
N LYS A 74 -5.38 -27.10 55.83
CA LYS A 74 -4.89 -25.86 56.41
C LYS A 74 -3.36 -25.86 56.60
N LYS A 75 -2.71 -24.72 56.38
CA LYS A 75 -2.11 -23.87 57.45
C LYS A 75 -1.38 -22.63 56.92
N ARG A 76 -1.74 -21.49 57.53
CA ARG A 76 -1.11 -20.15 57.56
C ARG A 76 0.40 -20.11 57.29
N GLN A 77 0.83 -19.13 56.48
CA GLN A 77 1.62 -17.97 56.95
C GLN A 77 1.68 -16.86 55.89
N LYS A 78 1.17 -15.67 56.24
CA LYS A 78 1.46 -14.41 55.54
C LYS A 78 2.67 -13.77 56.21
N LYS A 79 3.73 -13.49 55.45
CA LYS A 79 4.49 -12.23 55.51
C LYS A 79 5.49 -12.13 54.34
N SER A 80 5.06 -11.38 53.32
CA SER A 80 5.82 -10.29 52.67
C SER A 80 7.33 -10.48 52.49
N LYS A 81 7.73 -10.75 51.25
CA LYS A 81 8.88 -10.07 50.64
C LYS A 81 8.60 -9.87 49.16
N TYR A 82 8.62 -8.61 48.74
CA TYR A 82 8.62 -8.20 47.35
C TYR A 82 9.76 -8.92 46.63
N ASN A 83 9.43 -9.83 45.73
CA ASN A 83 10.30 -10.22 44.65
C ASN A 83 9.44 -10.16 43.39
N TYR A 84 9.70 -9.15 42.56
CA TYR A 84 9.28 -9.16 41.16
C TYR A 84 10.11 -10.28 40.50
N ASP A 85 9.69 -11.52 40.67
CA ASP A 85 10.27 -12.64 39.93
C ASP A 85 9.77 -12.51 38.49
N GLU A 86 10.61 -11.89 37.66
CA GLU A 86 10.51 -11.75 36.19
C GLU A 86 10.51 -13.10 35.44
N GLU A 87 10.25 -14.23 36.11
CA GLU A 87 10.56 -15.55 35.60
C GLU A 87 9.35 -16.50 35.41
N ILE A 88 8.11 -16.02 35.54
CA ILE A 88 6.90 -16.85 35.32
C ILE A 88 6.09 -16.47 34.05
N ILE A 89 6.45 -15.39 33.33
CA ILE A 89 5.82 -15.08 32.02
C ILE A 89 6.73 -15.49 30.86
N LYS A 90 7.39 -16.65 30.98
CA LYS A 90 8.00 -17.35 29.84
C LYS A 90 7.22 -18.65 29.62
N ASN A 91 6.53 -18.70 28.49
CA ASN A 91 6.05 -19.92 27.82
C ASN A 91 4.72 -20.55 28.29
N GLN A 92 3.74 -19.77 28.72
CA GLN A 92 2.36 -20.09 28.35
C GLN A 92 1.96 -19.21 27.18
N VAL A 93 2.44 -19.60 25.99
CA VAL A 93 1.65 -19.33 24.79
C VAL A 93 0.38 -20.13 25.00
N LEU A 94 -0.64 -19.50 25.56
CA LEU A 94 -1.98 -20.03 25.54
C LEU A 94 -2.32 -20.10 24.05
N VAL A 95 -2.06 -21.25 23.42
CA VAL A 95 -2.47 -21.55 22.05
C VAL A 95 -3.98 -21.68 22.10
N THR A 96 -4.61 -20.52 22.21
CA THR A 96 -6.02 -20.37 21.97
C THR A 96 -6.17 -20.50 20.46
N ASN A 97 -7.00 -21.44 20.00
CA ASN A 97 -7.39 -21.56 18.59
C ASN A 97 -8.23 -20.35 18.11
N ILE A 98 -8.01 -19.18 18.70
CA ILE A 98 -8.75 -17.96 18.45
C ILE A 98 -7.99 -17.19 17.38
N THR A 99 -8.48 -17.32 16.16
CA THR A 99 -8.05 -16.49 15.03
C THR A 99 -8.79 -15.15 15.06
N PHE A 100 -8.04 -14.05 15.13
CA PHE A 100 -8.61 -12.72 14.94
C PHE A 100 -8.73 -12.42 13.45
N PRO A 101 -9.92 -12.16 12.90
CA PRO A 101 -10.09 -12.02 11.46
C PRO A 101 -9.44 -10.73 10.92
N SER A 102 -8.93 -10.81 9.70
CA SER A 102 -8.59 -9.63 8.89
C SER A 102 -9.86 -8.85 8.55
N ASN A 103 -9.72 -7.54 8.39
CA ASN A 103 -10.82 -6.69 7.94
C ASN A 103 -11.09 -6.99 6.45
N LYS A 104 -12.13 -7.80 6.18
CA LYS A 104 -12.43 -8.29 4.83
C LYS A 104 -12.76 -7.15 3.86
N GLU A 105 -13.50 -6.13 4.30
CA GLU A 105 -13.85 -4.99 3.46
C GLU A 105 -12.60 -4.23 3.01
N LEU A 106 -11.64 -4.00 3.91
CA LEU A 106 -10.38 -3.36 3.57
C LEU A 106 -9.51 -4.25 2.69
N SER A 107 -9.46 -5.56 2.95
CA SER A 107 -8.74 -6.50 2.09
C SER A 107 -9.28 -6.53 0.66
N GLU A 108 -10.61 -6.51 0.50
CA GLU A 108 -11.25 -6.40 -0.82
C GLU A 108 -10.92 -5.08 -1.49
N LEU A 109 -11.00 -3.97 -0.74
CA LEU A 109 -10.68 -2.64 -1.27
C LEU A 109 -9.21 -2.55 -1.72
N ILE A 110 -8.28 -3.08 -0.93
CA ILE A 110 -6.86 -3.18 -1.29
C ILE A 110 -6.70 -4.01 -2.57
N SER A 111 -7.38 -5.15 -2.70
CA SER A 111 -7.30 -6.00 -3.90
C SER A 111 -7.78 -5.30 -5.18
N VAL A 112 -8.71 -4.34 -5.06
CA VAL A 112 -9.17 -3.52 -6.18
C VAL A 112 -8.16 -2.41 -6.50
N ILE A 113 -7.55 -1.78 -5.50
CA ILE A 113 -6.68 -0.59 -5.67
C ILE A 113 -5.25 -0.98 -6.06
N GLU A 114 -4.71 -2.06 -5.50
CA GLU A 114 -3.31 -2.48 -5.72
C GLU A 114 -2.92 -2.64 -7.21
N PRO A 115 -3.77 -3.21 -8.09
CA PRO A 115 -3.48 -3.25 -9.53
C PRO A 115 -3.30 -1.86 -10.15
N PHE A 116 -4.04 -0.84 -9.70
CA PHE A 116 -3.87 0.52 -10.21
C PHE A 116 -2.54 1.14 -9.76
N ILE A 117 -2.10 0.87 -8.54
CA ILE A 117 -0.79 1.32 -8.04
C ILE A 117 0.33 0.69 -8.86
N ARG A 118 0.27 -0.63 -9.08
CA ARG A 118 1.26 -1.38 -9.87
C ARG A 118 1.32 -0.87 -11.30
N GLN A 119 0.16 -0.65 -11.93
CA GLN A 119 0.10 -0.11 -13.28
C GLN A 119 0.73 1.29 -13.36
N LEU A 120 0.47 2.18 -12.39
CA LEU A 120 1.08 3.51 -12.36
C LEU A 120 2.61 3.42 -12.27
N ILE A 121 3.16 2.48 -11.49
CA ILE A 121 4.61 2.24 -11.39
C ILE A 121 5.18 1.78 -12.74
N GLU A 122 4.50 0.88 -13.44
CA GLU A 122 4.92 0.38 -14.75
C GLU A 122 4.86 1.47 -15.82
N ASP A 123 3.73 2.18 -15.91
CA ASP A 123 3.51 3.26 -16.87
C ASP A 123 4.53 4.38 -16.70
N THR A 124 4.78 4.83 -15.46
CA THR A 124 5.78 5.87 -15.18
C THR A 124 7.20 5.41 -15.44
N SER A 125 7.52 4.14 -15.16
CA SER A 125 8.84 3.58 -15.49
C SER A 125 9.07 3.53 -17.01
N MET A 126 8.04 3.18 -17.78
CA MET A 126 8.08 3.17 -19.24
C MET A 126 8.25 4.59 -19.80
N LEU A 127 7.48 5.56 -19.29
CA LEU A 127 7.60 6.98 -19.67
C LEU A 127 9.01 7.53 -19.40
N LYS A 128 9.57 7.23 -18.22
CA LYS A 128 10.94 7.63 -17.87
C LYS A 128 11.95 7.07 -18.86
N MET A 129 11.84 5.78 -19.21
CA MET A 129 12.73 5.13 -20.17
C MET A 129 12.64 5.82 -21.53
N TRP A 130 11.42 6.10 -22.00
CA TRP A 130 11.20 6.74 -23.29
C TRP A 130 11.83 8.13 -23.38
N ILE A 131 11.60 9.01 -22.39
CA ILE A 131 12.24 10.35 -22.38
C ILE A 131 13.76 10.23 -22.31
N SER A 132 14.28 9.28 -21.53
CA SER A 132 15.74 9.08 -21.41
C SER A 132 16.40 8.60 -22.71
N LEU A 133 15.64 7.99 -23.63
CA LEU A 133 16.12 7.49 -24.91
C LEU A 133 15.92 8.48 -26.07
N MET A 134 15.23 9.60 -25.83
CA MET A 134 15.11 10.68 -26.81
C MET A 134 16.47 11.34 -27.05
N PRO A 135 16.75 11.77 -28.29
CA PRO A 135 17.87 12.66 -28.55
C PRO A 135 17.75 13.91 -27.66
N LYS A 136 18.87 14.38 -27.10
CA LYS A 136 18.88 15.70 -26.46
C LYS A 136 18.56 16.73 -27.53
N ILE A 137 17.62 17.62 -27.24
CA ILE A 137 17.33 18.74 -28.13
C ILE A 137 18.50 19.74 -27.94
N GLU A 138 19.48 19.67 -28.85
CA GLU A 138 20.58 20.61 -28.95
C GLU A 138 20.14 21.83 -29.77
N ASP A 139 19.13 22.55 -29.29
CA ASP A 139 18.99 23.95 -29.69
C ASP A 139 20.18 24.70 -29.04
N GLY A 140 20.74 25.69 -29.72
CA GLY A 140 21.99 26.39 -29.32
C GLY A 140 21.97 27.13 -27.96
N ASP A 141 20.94 26.89 -27.14
CA ASP A 141 20.79 27.26 -25.75
C ASP A 141 20.33 26.02 -24.97
N ASN A 142 20.80 25.79 -23.73
CA ASN A 142 20.61 24.55 -22.94
C ASN A 142 19.14 24.20 -22.57
N PHE A 143 18.17 24.83 -23.23
CA PHE A 143 16.74 24.72 -23.02
C PHE A 143 16.21 23.29 -23.20
N GLY A 144 16.58 22.64 -24.29
CA GLY A 144 16.08 21.30 -24.64
C GLY A 144 16.49 20.21 -23.64
N GLY A 145 17.75 20.23 -23.18
CA GLY A 145 18.23 19.33 -22.13
C GLY A 145 17.52 19.56 -20.78
N THR A 146 17.34 20.83 -20.41
CA THR A 146 16.64 21.21 -19.16
C THR A 146 15.18 20.75 -19.16
N LEU A 147 14.50 20.85 -20.32
CA LEU A 147 13.12 20.43 -20.47
C LEU A 147 12.94 18.90 -20.29
N GLN A 148 13.88 18.09 -20.80
CA GLN A 148 13.88 16.64 -20.61
C GLN A 148 14.16 16.26 -19.15
N GLU A 149 15.12 16.94 -18.52
CA GLU A 149 15.46 16.71 -17.11
C GLU A 149 14.27 17.02 -16.18
N ASN A 150 13.57 18.13 -16.43
CA ASN A 150 12.36 18.50 -15.70
C ASN A 150 11.26 17.45 -15.87
N ALA A 151 11.05 16.92 -17.08
CA ALA A 151 10.07 15.88 -17.34
C ALA A 151 10.39 14.59 -16.56
N ILE A 152 11.66 14.16 -16.61
CA ILE A 152 12.13 12.99 -15.86
C ILE A 152 11.93 13.22 -14.36
N GLY A 153 12.21 14.42 -13.85
CA GLY A 153 11.98 14.79 -12.46
C GLY A 153 10.52 14.59 -12.03
N GLN A 154 9.57 15.11 -12.83
CA GLN A 154 8.14 14.95 -12.56
C GLN A 154 7.70 13.48 -12.59
N ILE A 155 8.12 12.72 -13.60
CA ILE A 155 7.79 11.29 -13.71
C ILE A 155 8.38 10.51 -12.52
N MET A 156 9.62 10.81 -12.11
CA MET A 156 10.28 10.17 -10.98
C MET A 156 9.61 10.49 -9.64
N MET A 157 9.07 11.69 -9.48
CA MET A 157 8.26 12.06 -8.31
C MET A 157 7.02 11.16 -8.21
N VAL A 158 6.25 11.03 -9.31
CA VAL A 158 5.07 10.16 -9.36
C VAL A 158 5.44 8.70 -9.11
N LEU A 159 6.52 8.21 -9.72
CA LEU A 159 7.00 6.82 -9.52
C LEU A 159 7.37 6.56 -8.06
N SER A 160 8.05 7.52 -7.41
CA SER A 160 8.43 7.43 -6.00
C SER A 160 7.20 7.37 -5.10
N GLU A 161 6.20 8.21 -5.37
CA GLU A 161 4.95 8.25 -4.62
C GLU A 161 4.12 6.97 -4.81
N ALA A 162 3.98 6.48 -6.03
CA ALA A 162 3.29 5.21 -6.31
C ALA A 162 3.94 4.02 -5.58
N LYS A 163 5.26 3.96 -5.51
CA LYS A 163 5.99 2.95 -4.71
C LYS A 163 5.67 3.06 -3.22
N LYS A 164 5.55 4.28 -2.68
CA LYS A 164 5.17 4.49 -1.27
C LYS A 164 3.78 3.95 -0.99
N PHE A 165 2.80 4.17 -1.88
CA PHE A 165 1.45 3.60 -1.73
C PHE A 165 1.48 2.08 -1.61
N LEU A 166 2.27 1.41 -2.46
CA LEU A 166 2.40 -0.06 -2.40
C LEU A 166 3.03 -0.53 -1.08
N CYS A 167 4.06 0.16 -0.59
CA CYS A 167 4.67 -0.14 0.70
C CYS A 167 3.71 0.07 1.87
N GLN A 168 2.85 1.10 1.79
CA GLN A 168 1.94 1.48 2.87
C GLN A 168 0.88 0.41 3.15
N ILE A 169 0.47 -0.36 2.14
CA ILE A 169 -0.41 -1.53 2.29
C ILE A 169 0.21 -2.55 3.27
N SER A 170 1.49 -2.87 3.10
CA SER A 170 2.20 -3.79 4.01
C SER A 170 2.31 -3.23 5.42
N VAL A 171 2.57 -1.93 5.55
CA VAL A 171 2.65 -1.23 6.83
C VAL A 171 1.33 -1.33 7.61
N TYR A 172 0.20 -1.19 6.92
CA TYR A 172 -1.12 -1.37 7.56
C TYR A 172 -1.29 -2.78 8.13
N PHE A 173 -1.00 -3.83 7.37
CA PHE A 173 -1.13 -5.21 7.86
C PHE A 173 -0.20 -5.49 9.05
N GLU A 174 1.03 -4.99 9.01
CA GLU A 174 1.98 -5.12 10.11
C GLU A 174 1.48 -4.38 11.37
N ALA A 175 1.05 -3.12 11.22
CA ALA A 175 0.54 -2.30 12.32
C ALA A 175 -0.70 -2.95 12.96
N ARG A 176 -1.64 -3.41 12.13
CA ARG A 176 -2.84 -4.09 12.62
C ARG A 176 -2.50 -5.38 13.37
N GLY A 177 -1.60 -6.20 12.81
CA GLY A 177 -1.12 -7.41 13.46
C GLY A 177 -0.49 -7.15 14.84
N LYS A 178 0.31 -6.08 14.96
CA LYS A 178 0.89 -5.66 16.25
C LYS A 178 -0.17 -5.29 17.27
N ILE A 179 -1.17 -4.48 16.90
CA ILE A 179 -2.25 -4.09 17.82
C ILE A 179 -3.11 -5.31 18.20
N VAL A 180 -3.47 -6.16 17.24
CA VAL A 180 -4.23 -7.39 17.48
C VAL A 180 -3.49 -8.33 18.44
N SER A 181 -2.16 -8.45 18.32
CA SER A 181 -1.36 -9.23 19.28
C SER A 181 -1.46 -8.69 20.71
N LYS A 182 -1.68 -7.38 20.88
CA LYS A 182 -1.89 -6.75 22.18
C LYS A 182 -3.31 -6.98 22.70
N VAL A 183 -4.32 -6.95 21.84
CA VAL A 183 -5.70 -7.35 22.20
C VAL A 183 -5.72 -8.76 22.76
N MET A 184 -5.04 -9.70 22.09
CA MET A 184 -4.96 -11.10 22.53
C MET A 184 -4.19 -11.28 23.84
N LYS A 185 -3.13 -10.48 24.08
CA LYS A 185 -2.32 -10.54 25.31
C LYS A 185 -2.98 -9.84 26.50
N TYR A 186 -3.82 -8.82 26.25
CA TYR A 186 -4.39 -7.95 27.28
C TYR A 186 -5.89 -7.68 27.00
N PRO A 187 -6.76 -8.69 27.11
CA PRO A 187 -8.18 -8.57 26.73
C PRO A 187 -8.96 -7.54 27.55
N GLY A 188 -8.53 -7.24 28.79
CA GLY A 188 -9.15 -6.22 29.63
C GLY A 188 -8.79 -4.77 29.27
N VAL A 189 -7.91 -4.54 28.29
CA VAL A 189 -7.52 -3.20 27.85
C VAL A 189 -8.32 -2.80 26.62
N GLU A 190 -9.47 -2.16 26.84
CA GLU A 190 -10.40 -1.74 25.79
C GLU A 190 -9.77 -0.80 24.74
N ASP A 191 -8.75 -0.03 25.11
CA ASP A 191 -8.06 0.87 24.18
C ASP A 191 -7.35 0.12 23.04
N TYR A 192 -6.89 -1.13 23.25
CA TYR A 192 -6.33 -1.92 22.15
C TYR A 192 -7.41 -2.32 21.14
N ILE A 193 -8.63 -2.62 21.59
CA ILE A 193 -9.79 -2.92 20.73
C ILE A 193 -10.16 -1.67 19.93
N ARG A 194 -10.22 -0.51 20.61
CA ARG A 194 -10.46 0.79 19.97
C ARG A 194 -9.38 1.16 18.96
N ALA A 195 -8.11 0.86 19.25
CA ALA A 195 -6.99 1.13 18.36
C ALA A 195 -7.08 0.34 17.05
N VAL A 196 -7.53 -0.92 17.07
CA VAL A 196 -7.80 -1.69 15.82
C VAL A 196 -8.87 -0.99 14.98
N SER A 197 -10.01 -0.63 15.59
CA SER A 197 -11.08 0.07 14.88
C SER A 197 -10.62 1.42 14.32
N LYS A 198 -9.81 2.17 15.08
CA LYS A 198 -9.28 3.45 14.65
C LYS A 198 -8.32 3.30 13.46
N LEU A 199 -7.40 2.33 13.51
CA LEU A 199 -6.46 2.03 12.42
C LEU A 199 -7.22 1.63 11.15
N ASP A 200 -8.22 0.76 11.24
CA ASP A 200 -9.02 0.33 10.10
C ASP A 200 -9.78 1.52 9.44
N LYS A 201 -10.30 2.46 10.25
CA LYS A 201 -10.93 3.69 9.74
C LYS A 201 -9.95 4.60 9.03
N GLU A 202 -8.77 4.81 9.62
CA GLU A 202 -7.72 5.62 9.02
C GLU A 202 -7.26 5.02 7.68
N GLU A 203 -7.08 3.70 7.62
CA GLU A 203 -6.67 3.02 6.40
C GLU A 203 -7.69 3.15 5.28
N ARG A 204 -9.00 3.10 5.59
CA ARG A 204 -10.04 3.35 4.57
C ARG A 204 -9.89 4.72 3.92
N VAL A 205 -9.65 5.76 4.73
CA VAL A 205 -9.44 7.12 4.23
C VAL A 205 -8.14 7.21 3.44
N ASN A 206 -7.07 6.57 3.91
CA ASN A 206 -5.80 6.49 3.18
C ASN A 206 -5.97 5.86 1.81
N LEU A 207 -6.68 4.73 1.71
CA LEU A 207 -6.96 4.07 0.43
C LEU A 207 -7.77 4.95 -0.51
N TRP A 208 -8.73 5.72 0.00
CA TRP A 208 -9.46 6.72 -0.80
C TRP A 208 -8.53 7.81 -1.34
N LEU A 209 -7.66 8.36 -0.47
CA LEU A 209 -6.66 9.36 -0.86
C LEU A 209 -5.69 8.82 -1.91
N VAL A 210 -5.27 7.55 -1.79
CA VAL A 210 -4.42 6.88 -2.78
C VAL A 210 -5.12 6.82 -4.15
N VAL A 211 -6.39 6.45 -4.22
CA VAL A 211 -7.14 6.43 -5.50
C VAL A 211 -7.24 7.84 -6.10
N CYS A 212 -7.54 8.84 -5.28
CA CYS A 212 -7.52 10.25 -5.69
C CYS A 212 -6.15 10.67 -6.24
N ALA A 213 -5.07 10.31 -5.54
CA ALA A 213 -3.71 10.64 -5.95
C ALA A 213 -3.34 9.95 -7.27
N ILE A 214 -3.60 8.66 -7.43
CA ILE A 214 -3.35 7.92 -8.68
C ILE A 214 -4.07 8.59 -9.85
N ARG A 215 -5.36 8.93 -9.69
CA ARG A 215 -6.13 9.62 -10.72
C ARG A 215 -5.51 10.96 -11.08
N ASN A 216 -5.16 11.75 -10.08
CA ASN A 216 -4.58 13.07 -10.28
C ASN A 216 -3.20 12.96 -10.95
N HIS A 217 -2.37 11.98 -10.57
CA HIS A 217 -1.10 11.71 -11.23
C HIS A 217 -1.28 11.36 -12.70
N TYR A 218 -2.22 10.48 -13.04
CA TYR A 218 -2.53 10.17 -14.44
C TYR A 218 -2.97 11.41 -15.22
N TYR A 219 -3.84 12.24 -14.64
CA TYR A 219 -4.26 13.50 -15.26
C TYR A 219 -3.09 14.47 -15.47
N SER A 220 -2.26 14.67 -14.43
CA SER A 220 -1.09 15.55 -14.51
C SER A 220 -0.05 15.04 -15.50
N LEU A 221 0.20 13.73 -15.56
CA LEU A 221 1.07 13.13 -16.57
C LEU A 221 0.51 13.35 -17.98
N TYR A 222 -0.80 13.21 -18.18
CA TYR A 222 -1.42 13.49 -19.48
C TYR A 222 -1.24 14.96 -19.89
N ASP A 223 -1.64 15.90 -19.03
CA ASP A 223 -1.53 17.34 -19.32
C ASP A 223 -0.08 17.76 -19.58
N TYR A 224 0.86 17.18 -18.82
CA TYR A 224 2.27 17.45 -18.99
C TYR A 224 2.80 16.87 -20.29
N LEU A 225 2.50 15.61 -20.61
CA LEU A 225 3.04 14.91 -21.76
C LEU A 225 2.43 15.38 -23.08
N VAL A 226 1.14 15.69 -23.16
CA VAL A 226 0.53 16.15 -24.43
C VAL A 226 1.24 17.39 -24.98
N LYS A 227 1.71 18.29 -24.11
CA LYS A 227 2.49 19.48 -24.48
C LYS A 227 3.86 19.19 -25.08
N TYR A 228 4.37 17.95 -24.97
CA TYR A 228 5.63 17.53 -25.59
C TYR A 228 5.43 16.90 -26.97
N TRP A 229 4.19 16.57 -27.34
CA TRP A 229 3.86 15.99 -28.65
C TRP A 229 3.35 17.03 -29.65
N GLU A 230 2.79 18.13 -29.15
CA GLU A 230 2.49 19.34 -29.93
C GLU A 230 3.76 20.17 -30.17
#